data_AF-A0A348UR35-F1
#
_entry.id   AF-A0A348UR35-F1
#
_cell.length_a   1.000
_cell.length_b   1.000
_cell.length_c   1.000
_cell.angle_alpha   90.00
_cell.angle_beta   90.00
_cell.angle_gamma   90.00
#
_symmetry.space_group_name_H-M   'P 1'
#
loop_
_entity.id
_entity.type
_entity.pdbx_description
1 polymer ?
#
loop_
_entity_poly.entity_id
_entity_poly.type
_entity_poly.pdbx_seq_one_letter_code
_entity_poly.pdbx_strand_id
1 'polypeptide(L)'
;MARGAGLDIELAWSGVPIHEGVRSLAAAGHVTGASGRNWSGYGHDVDLPAGFADADAALLTDPQTSGGLLVACAEDSVAEVLSTFERHGFASATVVGRASATRANPRLRVTL
;
A
#
# COMPACT_ATOMS: atom_id res chain seq x y z
N MET A 1 -0.48 -3.79 -10.28
CA MET A 1 -1.60 -2.96 -10.74
C MET A 1 -1.13 -1.77 -11.58
N ALA A 2 -0.36 -0.81 -11.03
CA ALA A 2 0.14 0.38 -11.75
C ALA A 2 0.71 0.08 -13.15
N ARG A 3 1.77 -0.75 -13.22
CA ARG A 3 2.39 -1.16 -14.50
C ARG A 3 1.40 -1.78 -15.49
N GLY A 4 0.55 -2.70 -15.01
CA GLY A 4 -0.40 -3.43 -15.85
C GLY A 4 -1.53 -2.55 -16.40
N ALA A 5 -1.91 -1.50 -15.67
CA ALA A 5 -2.93 -0.55 -16.10
C ALA A 5 -2.34 0.67 -16.86
N GLY A 6 -1.02 0.86 -16.84
CA GLY A 6 -0.39 2.08 -17.38
C GLY A 6 -0.75 3.33 -16.56
N LEU A 7 -0.97 3.19 -15.24
CA LEU A 7 -1.40 4.28 -14.35
C LEU A 7 -0.42 4.48 -13.21
N ASP A 8 -0.32 5.72 -12.74
CA ASP A 8 0.30 6.00 -11.44
C ASP A 8 -0.69 5.60 -10.33
N ILE A 9 -0.16 5.13 -9.19
CA ILE A 9 -0.92 4.89 -7.97
C ILE A 9 -0.38 5.82 -6.89
N GLU A 10 -1.26 6.56 -6.23
CA GLU A 10 -0.97 7.31 -5.01
C GLU A 10 -1.48 6.52 -3.81
N LEU A 11 -0.61 6.19 -2.86
CA LEU A 11 -0.94 5.46 -1.63
C LEU A 11 -0.81 6.41 -0.43
N ALA A 12 -1.92 6.68 0.25
CA ALA A 12 -1.96 7.49 1.47
C ALA A 12 -1.56 6.62 2.67
N TRP A 13 -0.29 6.66 3.06
CA TRP A 13 0.30 5.76 4.05
C TRP A 13 -0.38 5.83 5.43
N SER A 14 -0.80 7.02 5.85
CA SER A 14 -1.53 7.21 7.11
C SER A 14 -2.89 6.51 7.14
N GLY A 15 -3.49 6.28 5.98
CA GLY A 15 -4.76 5.55 5.83
C GLY A 15 -4.60 4.04 5.64
N VAL A 16 -3.38 3.52 5.51
CA VAL A 16 -3.13 2.07 5.36
C VAL A 16 -3.32 1.38 6.71
N PRO A 17 -4.25 0.42 6.83
CA PRO A 17 -4.41 -0.35 8.06
C PRO A 17 -3.15 -1.16 8.35
N ILE A 18 -2.63 -0.99 9.55
CA ILE A 18 -1.48 -1.74 10.07
C ILE A 18 -1.87 -2.40 11.38
N HIS A 19 -1.34 -3.59 11.63
CA HIS A 19 -1.58 -4.27 12.90
C HIS A 19 -0.96 -3.49 14.06
N GLU A 20 -1.62 -3.54 15.21
CA GLU A 20 -1.11 -2.90 16.42
C GLU A 20 0.30 -3.42 16.76
N GLY A 21 1.20 -2.52 17.15
CA GLY A 21 2.56 -2.85 17.57
C GLY A 21 3.56 -3.13 16.45
N VAL A 22 3.15 -3.33 15.19
CA VAL A 22 4.10 -3.69 14.11
C VAL A 22 5.11 -2.59 13.79
N ARG A 23 4.73 -1.31 13.92
CA ARG A 23 5.67 -0.19 13.79
C ARG A 23 6.75 -0.22 14.86
N SER A 24 6.39 -0.52 16.10
CA SER A 24 7.35 -0.64 17.19
C SER A 24 8.29 -1.83 16.99
N LEU A 25 7.77 -2.97 16.51
CA LEU A 25 8.58 -4.14 16.16
C LEU A 25 9.56 -3.85 15.02
N ALA A 26 9.10 -3.21 13.95
CA ALA A 26 9.94 -2.82 12.82
C ALA A 26 11.02 -1.82 13.26
N ALA A 27 10.68 -0.82 14.09
CA ALA A 27 11.63 0.13 14.64
C ALA A 27 12.68 -0.54 15.56
N ALA A 28 12.33 -1.65 16.21
CA ALA A 28 13.27 -2.47 16.99
C ALA A 28 14.11 -3.43 16.13
N GLY A 29 13.96 -3.39 14.79
CA GLY A 29 14.72 -4.22 13.86
C GLY A 29 14.10 -5.59 13.58
N HIS A 30 12.88 -5.86 14.05
CA HIS A 30 12.13 -7.08 13.71
C HIS A 30 11.48 -6.94 12.33
N VAL A 31 12.31 -7.02 11.29
CA VAL A 31 11.90 -6.92 9.88
C VAL A 31 12.21 -8.23 9.17
N THR A 32 11.32 -8.66 8.28
CA THR A 32 11.58 -9.86 7.48
C THR A 32 12.70 -9.59 6.46
N GLY A 33 13.57 -10.56 6.23
CA GLY A 33 14.58 -10.44 5.18
C GLY A 33 13.99 -10.30 3.77
N ALA A 34 12.70 -10.58 3.60
CA ALA A 34 12.03 -10.41 2.30
C ALA A 34 11.66 -8.96 2.01
N SER A 35 11.43 -8.09 3.02
CA SER A 35 11.20 -6.66 2.80
C SER A 35 12.32 -6.03 1.98
N GLY A 36 13.58 -6.33 2.32
CA GLY A 36 14.74 -5.86 1.56
C GLY A 36 14.78 -6.39 0.12
N ARG A 37 14.47 -7.68 -0.10
CA ARG A 37 14.42 -8.27 -1.45
C ARG A 37 13.31 -7.66 -2.30
N ASN A 38 12.15 -7.43 -1.69
CA ASN A 38 11.01 -6.77 -2.29
C ASN A 38 11.36 -5.34 -2.70
N TRP A 39 11.99 -4.58 -1.80
CA TRP A 39 12.50 -3.25 -2.11
C TRP A 39 13.52 -3.25 -3.26
N SER A 40 14.48 -4.18 -3.28
CA SER A 40 15.40 -4.32 -4.42
C SER A 40 14.67 -4.65 -5.73
N GLY A 41 13.58 -5.43 -5.66
CA GLY A 41 12.82 -5.87 -6.83
C GLY A 41 11.98 -4.77 -7.48
N TYR A 42 11.36 -3.89 -6.70
CA TYR A 42 10.41 -2.90 -7.22
C TYR A 42 10.53 -1.50 -6.63
N GLY A 43 11.44 -1.25 -5.68
CA GLY A 43 11.65 0.07 -5.06
C GLY A 43 12.10 1.15 -6.05
N HIS A 44 12.71 0.76 -7.18
CA HIS A 44 13.00 1.69 -8.28
C HIS A 44 11.74 2.29 -8.90
N ASP A 45 10.57 1.69 -8.67
CA ASP A 45 9.24 2.13 -9.11
C ASP A 45 8.38 2.81 -8.03
N VAL A 46 8.97 3.05 -6.86
CA VAL A 46 8.30 3.69 -5.72
C VAL A 46 8.94 5.04 -5.42
N ASP A 47 8.10 6.08 -5.30
CA ASP A 47 8.48 7.40 -4.84
C ASP A 47 8.04 7.54 -3.38
N LEU A 48 9.01 7.61 -2.47
CA LEU A 48 8.76 7.84 -1.04
C LEU A 48 8.82 9.33 -0.70
N PRO A 49 8.00 9.81 0.25
CA PRO A 49 8.07 11.19 0.70
C PRO A 49 9.38 11.44 1.46
N ALA A 50 9.83 12.70 1.50
CA ALA A 50 11.01 13.06 2.28
C ALA A 50 10.78 12.74 3.76
N GLY A 51 11.77 12.11 4.40
CA GLY A 51 11.69 11.72 5.80
C GLY A 51 10.79 10.50 6.09
N PHE A 52 10.42 9.72 5.07
CA PHE A 52 9.74 8.45 5.28
C PHE A 52 10.60 7.51 6.13
N ALA A 53 10.06 7.01 7.23
CA ALA A 53 10.83 6.23 8.19
C ALA A 53 11.26 4.88 7.59
N ASP A 54 12.48 4.43 7.88
CA ASP A 54 12.99 3.13 7.42
C ASP A 54 12.09 1.97 7.88
N ALA A 55 11.52 2.08 9.09
CA ALA A 55 10.54 1.13 9.60
C ALA A 55 9.26 1.08 8.75
N ASP A 56 8.77 2.23 8.29
CA ASP A 56 7.60 2.30 7.40
C ASP A 56 7.94 1.78 5.99
N ALA A 57 9.14 2.05 5.47
CA ALA A 57 9.60 1.47 4.20
C ALA A 57 9.72 -0.06 4.27
N ALA A 58 10.21 -0.58 5.40
CA ALA A 58 10.26 -2.00 5.68
C ALA A 58 8.86 -2.64 5.75
N LEU A 59 7.90 -1.97 6.41
CA LEU A 59 6.51 -2.42 6.50
C LEU A 59 5.78 -2.35 5.15
N LEU A 60 5.99 -1.29 4.37
CA LEU A 60 5.43 -1.12 3.03
C LEU A 60 5.79 -2.28 2.09
N THR A 61 6.97 -2.88 2.31
CA THR A 61 7.49 -3.98 1.50
C THR A 61 7.43 -5.34 2.19
N ASP A 62 6.82 -5.43 3.37
CA ASP A 62 6.76 -6.67 4.14
C ASP A 62 5.87 -7.72 3.45
N PRO A 63 6.34 -8.95 3.24
CA PRO A 63 5.58 -10.01 2.60
C PRO A 63 4.37 -10.43 3.44
N GLN A 64 3.19 -10.35 2.86
CA GLN A 64 1.97 -10.83 3.51
C GLN A 64 1.68 -12.28 3.09
N THR A 65 1.85 -13.23 4.00
CA THR A 65 1.38 -14.61 3.80
C THR A 65 -0.13 -14.65 4.02
N SER A 66 -0.88 -15.05 3.00
CA SER A 66 -2.36 -15.01 3.03
C SER A 66 -2.91 -13.62 3.33
N GLY A 67 -2.30 -12.59 2.72
CA GLY A 67 -2.72 -11.21 2.86
C GLY A 67 -4.15 -10.94 2.36
N GLY A 68 -4.62 -9.72 2.60
CA GLY A 68 -5.94 -9.27 2.16
C GLY A 68 -6.06 -9.06 0.65
N LEU A 69 -7.25 -8.63 0.24
CA LEU A 69 -7.52 -8.20 -1.13
C LEU A 69 -7.14 -6.73 -1.32
N LEU A 70 -6.60 -6.41 -2.49
CA LEU A 70 -6.40 -5.03 -2.95
C LEU A 70 -7.26 -4.82 -4.21
N VAL A 71 -8.18 -3.86 -4.15
CA VAL A 71 -9.21 -3.65 -5.18
C VAL A 71 -9.15 -2.21 -5.69
N ALA A 72 -9.33 -2.04 -6.99
CA ALA A 72 -9.53 -0.76 -7.64
C ALA A 72 -10.95 -0.69 -8.20
N CYS A 73 -11.64 0.43 -8.01
CA CYS A 73 -12.96 0.71 -8.55
C CYS A 73 -13.05 2.17 -9.00
N ALA A 74 -14.09 2.51 -9.76
CA ALA A 74 -14.38 3.89 -10.11
C ALA A 74 -14.76 4.70 -8.85
N GLU A 75 -14.51 6.01 -8.89
CA GLU A 75 -14.72 6.90 -7.73
C GLU A 75 -16.18 6.90 -7.24
N ASP A 76 -17.14 6.84 -8.16
CA ASP A 76 -18.58 6.75 -7.88
C ASP A 76 -19.02 5.41 -7.28
N SER A 77 -18.18 4.38 -7.38
CA SER A 77 -18.47 3.01 -6.92
C SER A 77 -17.91 2.71 -5.52
N VAL A 78 -17.12 3.63 -4.94
CA VAL A 78 -16.41 3.40 -3.67
C VAL A 78 -17.37 3.00 -2.54
N ALA A 79 -18.49 3.71 -2.38
CA ALA A 79 -19.44 3.44 -1.31
C ALA A 79 -20.08 2.05 -1.42
N GLU A 80 -20.43 1.63 -2.64
CA GLU A 80 -21.00 0.30 -2.90
C GLU A 80 -19.98 -0.81 -2.63
N VAL A 81 -18.73 -0.61 -3.04
CA VAL A 81 -17.65 -1.56 -2.82
C VAL A 81 -17.35 -1.73 -1.33
N LEU A 82 -17.23 -0.64 -0.58
CA LEU A 82 -17.03 -0.70 0.87
C LEU A 82 -18.20 -1.36 1.59
N SER A 83 -19.44 -1.03 1.23
CA SER A 83 -20.63 -1.69 1.79
C SER A 83 -20.62 -3.19 1.50
N THR A 84 -20.15 -3.60 0.31
CA THR A 84 -20.04 -5.01 -0.04
C THR A 84 -19.04 -5.74 0.86
N PHE A 85 -17.87 -5.15 1.10
CA PHE A 85 -16.90 -5.70 2.04
C PHE A 85 -17.46 -5.81 3.46
N GLU A 86 -18.10 -4.76 3.96
CA GLU A 86 -18.71 -4.74 5.29
C GLU A 86 -19.76 -5.86 5.43
N ARG A 87 -20.68 -6.01 4.47
CA ARG A 87 -21.71 -7.08 4.48
C ARG A 87 -21.11 -8.48 4.54
N HIS A 88 -19.91 -8.68 4.01
CA HIS A 88 -19.20 -9.96 4.01
C HIS A 88 -18.20 -10.11 5.17
N GLY A 89 -18.24 -9.23 6.17
CA GLY A 89 -17.42 -9.34 7.38
C GLY A 89 -16.06 -8.66 7.31
N PHE A 90 -15.80 -7.86 6.27
CA PHE A 90 -14.56 -7.10 6.08
C PHE A 90 -14.75 -5.63 6.45
N ALA A 91 -15.24 -5.36 7.66
CA ALA A 91 -15.53 -4.00 8.14
C ALA A 91 -14.30 -3.06 8.20
N SER A 92 -13.08 -3.63 8.22
CA SER A 92 -11.83 -2.86 8.17
C SER A 92 -11.37 -2.50 6.76
N ALA A 93 -12.13 -2.85 5.71
CA ALA A 93 -11.83 -2.43 4.35
C ALA A 93 -11.85 -0.89 4.27
N THR A 94 -10.79 -0.30 3.74
CA THR A 94 -10.65 1.15 3.67
C THR A 94 -10.04 1.58 2.34
N VAL A 95 -10.31 2.82 1.95
CA VAL A 95 -9.64 3.45 0.81
C VAL A 95 -8.24 3.84 1.26
N VAL A 96 -7.22 3.23 0.63
CA VAL A 96 -5.81 3.49 0.95
C VAL A 96 -5.12 4.40 -0.06
N GLY A 97 -5.82 4.84 -1.10
CA GLY A 97 -5.21 5.60 -2.18
C GLY A 97 -6.08 5.71 -3.42
N ARG A 98 -5.47 6.14 -4.53
CA ARG A 98 -6.12 6.35 -5.82
C ARG A 98 -5.20 6.04 -6.99
N ALA A 99 -5.78 5.76 -8.15
CA ALA A 99 -5.04 5.70 -9.41
C ALA A 99 -5.21 7.00 -10.21
N SER A 100 -4.20 7.38 -10.97
CA SER A 100 -4.24 8.55 -11.86
C SER A 100 -3.50 8.29 -13.16
N ALA A 101 -3.79 9.08 -14.19
CA ALA A 101 -3.05 9.01 -15.45
C ALA A 101 -1.54 9.15 -15.21
N THR A 102 -0.75 8.25 -15.79
CA THR A 102 0.71 8.39 -15.76
C THR A 102 1.17 9.44 -16.76
N ARG A 103 2.30 10.11 -16.46
CA ARG A 103 2.96 11.04 -17.39
C ARG A 103 4.15 10.40 -18.12
N ALA A 104 4.59 9.23 -17.67
CA ALA A 104 5.75 8.52 -18.19
C ALA A 104 5.64 7.03 -17.81
N ASN A 105 6.65 6.49 -17.12
CA ASN A 105 6.60 5.14 -16.56
C ASN A 105 5.69 5.12 -15.32
N PRO A 106 4.76 4.15 -15.22
CA PRO A 106 3.89 4.00 -14.05
C PRO A 106 4.65 3.97 -12.72
N ARG A 107 4.24 4.83 -11.78
CA ARG A 107 4.86 4.95 -10.44
C ARG A 107 3.88 4.57 -9.33
N LEU A 108 4.41 4.05 -8.22
CA LEU A 108 3.74 4.13 -6.92
C LEU A 108 4.27 5.35 -6.16
N ARG A 109 3.42 6.30 -5.80
CA ARG A 109 3.77 7.47 -4.99
C ARG A 109 3.18 7.30 -3.60
N VAL A 110 4.00 7.36 -2.57
CA VAL A 110 3.54 7.28 -1.18
C VAL A 110 3.38 8.70 -0.64
N THR A 111 2.23 8.98 -0.03
CA THR A 111 1.90 10.24 0.64
C THR A 111 1.66 10.00 2.14
N LEU A 112 1.89 11.02 2.97
CA LEU A 112 1.69 10.97 4.43
C LEU A 112 0.35 11.58 4.82
#